data_AF-A0A8R1WJY2-F1
#
_entry.id   AF-A0A8R1WJY2-F1
#
_cell.length_a   1.000
_cell.length_b   1.000
_cell.length_c   1.000
_cell.angle_alpha   90.00
_cell.angle_beta   90.00
_cell.angle_gamma   90.00
#
_symmetry.space_group_name_H-M   'P 1'
#
loop_
_entity.id
_entity.type
_entity.pdbx_description
1 polymer ?
#
loop_
_entity_poly.entity_id
_entity_poly.type
_entity_poly.pdbx_seq_one_letter_code
_entity_poly.pdbx_strand_id
1 'polypeptide(L)'
;MWIRSHRAPVKAAKMGCTREICTAEKIFIFINIAFAMYAGALLATAARLAWDPSTYTWFRFLCAAQYRVSAAYVLAAGLWLAALVYLAAAAAHRSASHSHCLHLYAAGVACLGVSEVGYGAWMGVSLAAWWRSAPQAELARRGMDLMHDIKPALLAFTRYKDLVRPLYDIIEEMEREAPNNAFVIIVFGVVGAALQVAAFVMARILARRAGEAARAPRPPAAPDAADDSDAADEPPPPHWRKDANLRMYTILDKIF
;
A
#
# COMPACT_ATOMS: atom_id res chain seq x y z
N MET A 1 48.48 35.05 -26.79
CA MET A 1 48.56 33.57 -26.82
C MET A 1 47.84 33.06 -25.57
N TRP A 2 46.58 32.65 -25.69
CA TRP A 2 45.69 32.30 -24.58
C TRP A 2 45.22 30.86 -24.81
N ILE A 3 45.62 29.92 -23.96
CA ILE A 3 45.04 28.56 -23.93
C ILE A 3 44.56 28.32 -22.50
N ARG A 4 43.28 28.59 -22.29
CA ARG A 4 42.58 28.31 -21.03
C ARG A 4 42.15 26.84 -21.05
N SER A 5 42.81 26.04 -20.22
CA SER A 5 42.41 24.69 -19.87
C SER A 5 40.99 24.70 -19.27
N HIS A 6 40.03 24.10 -19.96
CA HIS A 6 38.70 23.77 -19.44
C HIS A 6 38.44 22.28 -19.61
N ARG A 7 38.92 21.47 -18.67
CA ARG A 7 38.46 20.09 -18.43
C ARG A 7 37.95 19.96 -17.00
N ALA A 8 36.72 20.41 -16.77
CA ALA A 8 35.85 19.91 -15.69
C ALA A 8 34.43 20.44 -15.93
N PRO A 9 33.48 19.58 -16.40
CA PRO A 9 32.31 19.34 -15.55
C PRO A 9 31.67 17.93 -15.67
N VAL A 10 32.34 16.93 -16.24
CA VAL A 10 31.67 15.62 -16.52
C VAL A 10 31.57 14.71 -15.29
N LYS A 11 32.50 14.80 -14.32
CA LYS A 11 32.52 13.91 -13.14
C LYS A 11 31.50 14.28 -12.06
N ALA A 12 31.21 15.57 -11.86
CA ALA A 12 30.25 16.03 -10.85
C ALA A 12 28.80 15.66 -11.22
N ALA A 13 28.43 15.75 -12.50
CA ALA A 13 27.11 15.34 -12.99
C ALA A 13 26.86 13.83 -12.85
N LYS A 14 27.89 12.99 -13.09
CA LYS A 14 27.79 11.53 -12.92
C LYS A 14 27.57 11.11 -11.46
N MET A 15 28.20 11.80 -10.51
CA MET A 15 28.08 11.49 -9.07
C MET A 15 26.74 11.95 -8.46
N GLY A 16 26.17 13.06 -8.96
CA GLY A 16 24.83 13.49 -8.57
C GLY A 16 23.74 12.55 -9.09
N CYS A 17 23.87 12.08 -10.33
CA CYS A 17 22.90 11.20 -10.97
C CYS A 17 22.78 9.83 -10.28
N THR A 18 23.89 9.26 -9.81
CA THR A 18 23.89 7.98 -9.06
C THR A 18 23.27 8.11 -7.66
N ARG A 19 23.49 9.24 -6.98
CA ARG A 19 22.92 9.48 -5.65
C ARG A 19 21.40 9.62 -5.70
N GLU A 20 20.87 10.35 -6.69
CA GLU A 20 19.43 10.47 -6.89
C GLU A 20 18.76 9.14 -7.25
N ILE A 21 19.41 8.29 -8.04
CA ILE A 21 18.88 6.96 -8.39
C ILE A 21 18.75 6.10 -7.14
N CYS A 22 19.81 6.04 -6.32
CA CYS A 22 19.76 5.29 -5.06
C CYS A 22 18.72 5.85 -4.08
N THR A 23 18.48 7.16 -4.07
CA THR A 23 17.45 7.75 -3.22
C THR A 23 16.04 7.44 -3.72
N ALA A 24 15.81 7.50 -5.03
CA ALA A 24 14.51 7.20 -5.62
C ALA A 24 14.09 5.74 -5.43
N GLU A 25 15.02 4.80 -5.63
CA GLU A 25 14.79 3.36 -5.39
C GLU A 25 14.47 3.08 -3.91
N LYS A 26 15.23 3.67 -2.97
CA LYS A 26 14.99 3.47 -1.53
C LYS A 26 13.63 4.00 -1.08
N ILE A 27 13.25 5.19 -1.53
CA ILE A 27 11.95 5.78 -1.20
C ILE A 27 10.83 4.93 -1.82
N PHE A 28 11.00 4.46 -3.06
CA PHE A 28 10.02 3.58 -3.70
C PHE A 28 9.82 2.26 -2.93
N ILE A 29 10.90 1.65 -2.42
CA ILE A 29 10.80 0.46 -1.56
C ILE A 29 10.05 0.79 -0.27
N PHE A 30 10.39 1.89 0.41
CA PHE A 30 9.72 2.29 1.65
C PHE A 30 8.22 2.50 1.47
N ILE A 31 7.83 3.20 0.39
CA ILE A 31 6.40 3.41 0.06
C ILE A 31 5.69 2.08 -0.14
N ASN A 32 6.31 1.12 -0.83
CA ASN A 32 5.69 -0.19 -1.05
C ASN A 32 5.64 -1.07 0.20
N ILE A 33 6.56 -0.91 1.16
CA ILE A 33 6.43 -1.52 2.49
C ILE A 33 5.22 -0.94 3.23
N ALA A 34 5.05 0.40 3.21
CA ALA A 34 3.89 1.03 3.80
C ALA A 34 2.59 0.54 3.12
N PHE A 35 2.57 0.43 1.79
CA PHE A 35 1.45 -0.17 1.07
C PHE A 35 1.18 -1.62 1.47
N ALA A 36 2.20 -2.46 1.66
CA ALA A 36 1.99 -3.81 2.16
C ALA A 36 1.28 -3.81 3.53
N MET A 37 1.65 -2.89 4.42
CA MET A 37 0.98 -2.73 5.72
C MET A 37 -0.47 -2.26 5.57
N TYR A 38 -0.74 -1.30 4.68
CA TYR A 38 -2.09 -0.82 4.37
C TYR A 38 -2.96 -1.94 3.76
N ALA A 39 -2.40 -2.74 2.85
CA ALA A 39 -3.10 -3.89 2.27
C ALA A 39 -3.50 -4.88 3.37
N GLY A 40 -2.58 -5.22 4.27
CA GLY A 40 -2.87 -6.08 5.41
C GLY A 40 -3.96 -5.52 6.32
N ALA A 41 -3.91 -4.22 6.64
CA ALA A 41 -4.93 -3.56 7.44
C ALA A 41 -6.31 -3.56 6.77
N LEU A 42 -6.39 -3.29 5.47
CA LEU A 42 -7.63 -3.33 4.70
C LEU A 42 -8.21 -4.75 4.64
N LEU A 43 -7.37 -5.76 4.38
CA LEU A 43 -7.80 -7.16 4.35
C LEU A 43 -8.28 -7.65 5.72
N ALA A 44 -7.58 -7.28 6.80
CA ALA A 44 -8.02 -7.58 8.17
C ALA A 44 -9.34 -6.88 8.50
N THR A 45 -9.53 -5.65 8.03
CA THR A 45 -10.79 -4.91 8.19
C THR A 45 -11.92 -5.55 7.39
N ALA A 46 -11.68 -5.96 6.15
CA ALA A 46 -12.65 -6.71 5.34
C ALA A 46 -13.03 -8.04 5.98
N ALA A 47 -12.06 -8.78 6.51
CA ALA A 47 -12.29 -10.03 7.22
C ALA A 47 -13.17 -9.82 8.47
N ARG A 48 -12.89 -8.77 9.26
CA ARG A 48 -13.75 -8.38 10.39
C ARG A 48 -15.16 -8.02 9.94
N LEU A 49 -15.29 -7.21 8.89
CA LEU A 49 -16.60 -6.84 8.34
C LEU A 49 -17.38 -8.08 7.86
N ALA A 50 -16.72 -9.11 7.34
CA ALA A 50 -17.37 -10.32 6.85
C ALA A 50 -17.75 -11.31 7.98
N TRP A 51 -16.87 -11.52 8.95
CA TRP A 51 -16.98 -12.60 9.94
C TRP A 51 -17.45 -12.17 11.33
N ASP A 52 -17.33 -10.89 11.70
CA ASP A 52 -17.78 -10.41 13.00
C ASP A 52 -19.17 -9.76 12.89
N PRO A 53 -20.24 -10.45 13.31
CA PRO A 53 -21.58 -9.91 13.26
C PRO A 53 -21.81 -8.77 14.26
N SER A 54 -20.97 -8.62 15.29
CA SER A 54 -21.13 -7.57 16.29
C SER A 54 -20.57 -6.22 15.83
N THR A 55 -19.54 -6.25 14.98
CA THR A 55 -18.86 -5.07 14.45
C THR A 55 -19.76 -4.31 13.45
N TYR A 56 -20.05 -3.04 13.74
CA TYR A 56 -20.92 -2.14 12.96
C TYR A 56 -22.36 -2.63 12.73
N THR A 57 -22.93 -3.36 13.69
CA THR A 57 -24.32 -3.87 13.67
C THR A 57 -25.34 -2.82 13.25
N TRP A 58 -25.22 -1.62 13.81
CA TRP A 58 -26.08 -0.47 13.48
C TRP A 58 -25.97 -0.04 12.03
N PHE A 59 -24.76 0.05 11.48
CA PHE A 59 -24.54 0.43 10.09
C PHE A 59 -25.07 -0.64 9.13
N ARG A 60 -24.92 -1.91 9.49
CA ARG A 60 -25.46 -3.05 8.73
C ARG A 60 -27.00 -3.05 8.72
N PHE A 61 -27.64 -2.64 9.80
CA PHE A 61 -29.10 -2.58 9.91
C PHE A 61 -29.70 -1.36 9.20
N LEU A 62 -29.13 -0.17 9.46
CA LEU A 62 -29.64 1.10 8.94
C LEU A 62 -29.27 1.34 7.47
N CYS A 63 -28.06 0.93 7.06
CA CYS A 63 -27.47 1.21 5.76
C CYS A 63 -26.94 -0.08 5.09
N ALA A 64 -27.78 -1.10 4.98
CA ALA A 64 -27.39 -2.44 4.51
C ALA A 64 -26.70 -2.42 3.13
N ALA A 65 -27.18 -1.61 2.19
CA ALA A 65 -26.60 -1.50 0.86
C ALA A 65 -25.19 -0.87 0.90
N GLN A 66 -25.04 0.23 1.62
CA GLN A 66 -23.77 0.94 1.80
C GLN A 66 -22.75 0.06 2.52
N TYR A 67 -23.18 -0.70 3.53
CA TYR A 67 -22.34 -1.66 4.23
C TYR A 67 -21.81 -2.76 3.30
N ARG A 68 -22.67 -3.38 2.48
CA ARG A 68 -22.23 -4.45 1.55
C ARG A 68 -21.25 -3.93 0.51
N VAL A 69 -21.50 -2.74 -0.04
CA VAL A 69 -20.58 -2.10 -0.98
C VAL A 69 -19.26 -1.75 -0.29
N SER A 70 -19.30 -1.25 0.94
CA SER A 70 -18.09 -0.94 1.73
C SER A 70 -17.26 -2.18 1.99
N ALA A 71 -17.87 -3.29 2.43
CA ALA A 71 -17.18 -4.53 2.71
C ALA A 71 -16.52 -5.10 1.44
N ALA A 72 -17.24 -5.10 0.31
CA ALA A 72 -16.69 -5.52 -0.98
C ALA A 72 -15.57 -4.61 -1.46
N TYR A 73 -15.73 -3.28 -1.33
CA TYR A 73 -14.75 -2.29 -1.74
C TYR A 73 -13.46 -2.41 -0.92
N VAL A 74 -13.55 -2.50 0.40
CA VAL A 74 -12.37 -2.64 1.29
C VAL A 74 -11.60 -3.92 0.97
N LEU A 75 -12.29 -5.03 0.69
CA LEU A 75 -11.66 -6.28 0.26
C LEU A 75 -10.95 -6.11 -1.09
N ALA A 76 -11.67 -5.56 -2.09
CA ALA A 76 -11.14 -5.37 -3.43
C ALA A 76 -9.93 -4.41 -3.44
N ALA A 77 -10.02 -3.30 -2.69
CA ALA A 77 -8.94 -2.34 -2.51
C ALA A 77 -7.72 -3.00 -1.83
N GLY A 78 -7.93 -3.79 -0.77
CA GLY A 78 -6.85 -4.51 -0.09
C GLY A 78 -6.12 -5.49 -1.02
N LEU A 79 -6.87 -6.28 -1.81
CA LEU A 79 -6.30 -7.20 -2.80
C LEU A 79 -5.58 -6.47 -3.94
N TRP A 80 -6.16 -5.37 -4.43
CA TRP A 80 -5.55 -4.54 -5.47
C TRP A 80 -4.22 -3.96 -4.99
N LEU A 81 -4.18 -3.46 -3.76
CA LEU A 81 -2.99 -2.87 -3.15
C LEU A 81 -1.91 -3.93 -2.92
N ALA A 82 -2.28 -5.15 -2.53
CA ALA A 82 -1.35 -6.30 -2.49
C ALA A 82 -0.79 -6.65 -3.89
N ALA A 83 -1.61 -6.63 -4.93
CA ALA A 83 -1.17 -6.84 -6.30
C ALA A 83 -0.18 -5.75 -6.77
N LEU A 84 -0.42 -4.48 -6.39
CA LEU A 84 0.51 -3.38 -6.68
C LEU A 84 1.86 -3.59 -6.00
N VAL A 85 1.88 -4.03 -4.73
CA VAL A 85 3.13 -4.34 -4.02
C VAL A 85 3.87 -5.49 -4.72
N TYR A 86 3.16 -6.51 -5.18
CA TYR A 86 3.75 -7.59 -5.97
C TYR A 86 4.35 -7.07 -7.29
N LEU A 87 3.64 -6.20 -8.01
CA LEU A 87 4.17 -5.55 -9.22
C LEU A 87 5.43 -4.73 -8.94
N ALA A 88 5.47 -4.02 -7.81
CA ALA A 88 6.65 -3.25 -7.40
C ALA A 88 7.85 -4.16 -7.08
N ALA A 89 7.62 -5.29 -6.40
CA ALA A 89 8.66 -6.29 -6.16
C ALA A 89 9.15 -6.92 -7.48
N ALA A 90 8.23 -7.25 -8.40
CA ALA A 90 8.57 -7.77 -9.71
C ALA A 90 9.38 -6.77 -10.55
N ALA A 91 9.10 -5.46 -10.43
CA ALA A 91 9.88 -4.41 -11.08
C ALA A 91 11.31 -4.29 -10.52
N ALA A 92 11.53 -4.60 -9.24
CA ALA A 92 12.85 -4.56 -8.61
C ALA A 92 13.78 -5.68 -9.12
N HIS A 93 13.23 -6.82 -9.52
CA HIS A 93 13.99 -7.86 -10.21
C HIS A 93 14.28 -7.40 -11.64
N ARG A 94 15.55 -7.02 -11.90
CA ARG A 94 16.06 -6.41 -13.15
C ARG A 94 15.87 -7.29 -14.40
N SER A 95 14.63 -7.45 -14.85
CA SER A 95 14.24 -8.11 -16.09
C SER A 95 13.98 -7.09 -17.19
N ALA A 96 14.01 -7.52 -18.45
CA ALA A 96 13.68 -6.70 -19.63
C ALA A 96 12.32 -5.99 -19.53
N SER A 97 11.41 -6.49 -18.68
CA SER A 97 10.07 -5.94 -18.44
C SER A 97 10.00 -4.85 -17.35
N HIS A 98 11.11 -4.43 -16.74
CA HIS A 98 11.13 -3.45 -15.65
C HIS A 98 10.31 -2.18 -15.97
N SER A 99 10.53 -1.57 -17.15
CA SER A 99 9.79 -0.36 -17.54
C SER A 99 8.29 -0.61 -17.71
N HIS A 100 7.88 -1.80 -18.15
CA HIS A 100 6.48 -2.15 -18.33
C HIS A 100 5.78 -2.37 -16.98
N CYS A 101 6.44 -3.06 -16.04
CA CYS A 101 5.95 -3.24 -14.67
C CYS A 101 5.75 -1.91 -13.94
N LEU A 102 6.66 -0.94 -14.11
CA LEU A 102 6.51 0.39 -13.50
C LEU A 102 5.34 1.20 -14.11
N HIS A 103 5.09 1.06 -15.42
CA HIS A 103 3.93 1.69 -16.05
C HIS A 103 2.60 1.07 -15.58
N LEU A 104 2.53 -0.25 -15.50
CA LEU A 104 1.36 -0.95 -14.95
C LEU A 104 1.13 -0.57 -13.49
N TYR A 105 2.20 -0.50 -12.69
CA TYR A 105 2.13 -0.05 -11.31
C TYR A 105 1.59 1.39 -11.21
N ALA A 106 2.14 2.32 -11.99
CA ALA A 106 1.68 3.72 -11.97
C ALA A 106 0.23 3.85 -12.42
N ALA A 107 -0.19 3.11 -13.45
CA ALA A 107 -1.58 3.06 -13.89
C ALA A 107 -2.50 2.48 -12.81
N GLY A 108 -2.06 1.42 -12.12
CA GLY A 108 -2.82 0.78 -11.06
C GLY A 108 -2.94 1.63 -9.79
N VAL A 109 -1.92 2.39 -9.42
CA VAL A 109 -1.99 3.40 -8.34
C VAL A 109 -2.95 4.53 -8.71
N ALA A 110 -2.91 5.02 -9.96
CA ALA A 110 -3.85 6.05 -10.42
C ALA A 110 -5.30 5.54 -10.44
N CYS A 111 -5.52 4.30 -10.89
CA CYS A 111 -6.82 3.64 -10.87
C CYS A 111 -7.38 3.55 -9.44
N LEU A 112 -6.54 3.14 -8.48
CA LEU A 112 -6.89 3.08 -7.07
C LEU A 112 -7.29 4.45 -6.52
N GLY A 113 -6.50 5.50 -6.81
CA GLY A 113 -6.83 6.86 -6.35
C GLY A 113 -8.15 7.37 -6.91
N VAL A 114 -8.43 7.12 -8.20
CA VAL A 114 -9.73 7.48 -8.81
C VAL A 114 -10.87 6.68 -8.19
N SER A 115 -10.68 5.38 -7.93
CA SER A 115 -11.72 4.56 -7.30
C SER A 115 -12.00 4.99 -5.86
N GLU A 116 -10.99 5.41 -5.09
CA GLU A 116 -11.15 5.91 -3.73
C GLU A 116 -11.94 7.21 -3.69
N VAL A 117 -11.61 8.17 -4.58
CA VAL A 117 -12.36 9.43 -4.69
C VAL A 117 -13.80 9.15 -5.14
N GLY A 118 -13.99 8.29 -6.14
CA GLY A 118 -15.30 7.91 -6.63
C GLY A 118 -16.14 7.22 -5.56
N TYR A 119 -15.55 6.28 -4.82
CA TYR A 119 -16.18 5.61 -3.70
C TYR A 119 -16.53 6.57 -2.57
N GLY A 120 -15.62 7.47 -2.19
CA GLY A 120 -15.86 8.48 -1.15
C GLY A 120 -16.98 9.44 -1.52
N ALA A 121 -16.98 9.95 -2.76
CA ALA A 121 -18.05 10.79 -3.28
C ALA A 121 -19.40 10.05 -3.31
N TRP A 122 -19.42 8.82 -3.82
CA TRP A 122 -20.62 7.98 -3.85
C TRP A 122 -21.14 7.71 -2.43
N MET A 123 -20.26 7.38 -1.48
CA MET A 123 -20.64 7.12 -0.09
C MET A 123 -21.26 8.37 0.55
N GLY A 124 -20.64 9.55 0.38
CA GLY A 124 -21.16 10.81 0.90
C GLY A 124 -22.54 11.16 0.33
N VAL A 125 -22.71 11.05 -0.99
CA VAL A 125 -24.00 11.32 -1.66
C VAL A 125 -25.05 10.29 -1.24
N SER A 126 -24.68 9.01 -1.16
CA SER A 126 -25.59 7.92 -0.79
C SER A 126 -26.06 8.04 0.66
N LEU A 127 -25.17 8.43 1.58
CA LEU A 127 -25.53 8.70 2.96
C LEU A 127 -26.38 9.96 3.09
N ALA A 128 -26.05 11.03 2.37
CA ALA A 128 -26.84 12.26 2.38
C ALA A 128 -28.25 12.06 1.78
N ALA A 129 -28.37 11.22 0.76
CA ALA A 129 -29.66 10.83 0.18
C ALA A 129 -30.44 9.95 1.16
N TRP A 130 -29.81 8.89 1.70
CA TRP A 130 -30.41 8.02 2.71
C TRP A 130 -30.92 8.83 3.91
N TRP A 131 -30.10 9.77 4.42
CA TRP A 131 -30.45 10.64 5.53
C TRP A 131 -31.73 11.43 5.29
N ARG A 132 -31.97 11.87 4.04
CA ARG A 132 -33.12 12.69 3.68
C ARG A 132 -34.37 11.88 3.36
N SER A 133 -34.23 10.72 2.73
CA SER A 133 -35.37 10.00 2.12
C SER A 133 -35.71 8.66 2.74
N ALA A 134 -34.82 8.05 3.54
CA ALA A 134 -35.07 6.70 4.04
C ALA A 134 -35.92 6.71 5.32
N PRO A 135 -36.94 5.85 5.44
CA PRO A 135 -37.74 5.73 6.66
C PRO A 135 -36.90 5.24 7.86
N GLN A 136 -35.84 4.47 7.59
CA GLN A 136 -34.86 4.03 8.59
C GLN A 136 -34.00 5.19 9.12
N ALA A 137 -33.82 6.26 8.33
CA ALA A 137 -33.14 7.46 8.81
C ALA A 137 -34.01 8.22 9.83
N GLU A 138 -35.33 8.10 9.76
CA GLU A 138 -36.21 8.66 10.79
C GLU A 138 -36.16 7.86 12.10
N LEU A 139 -36.00 6.54 12.02
CA LEU A 139 -35.66 5.71 13.19
C LEU A 139 -34.31 6.11 13.78
N ALA A 140 -33.29 6.41 12.96
CA ALA A 140 -32.01 6.90 13.44
C ALA A 140 -32.11 8.28 14.10
N ARG A 141 -32.88 9.21 13.51
CA ARG A 141 -33.14 10.54 14.10
C ARG A 141 -33.86 10.44 15.44
N ARG A 142 -34.98 9.70 15.49
CA ARG A 142 -35.71 9.44 16.73
C ARG A 142 -34.85 8.67 17.75
N GLY A 143 -33.97 7.79 17.28
CA GLY A 143 -33.02 7.06 18.11
C GLY A 143 -31.99 8.00 18.75
N MET A 144 -31.46 8.98 18.02
CA MET A 144 -30.56 10.00 18.58
C MET A 144 -31.28 10.88 19.61
N ASP A 145 -32.51 11.30 19.32
CA ASP A 145 -33.33 12.09 20.25
C ASP A 145 -33.64 11.27 21.51
N LEU A 146 -34.06 10.02 21.34
CA LEU A 146 -34.35 9.09 22.42
C LEU A 146 -33.10 8.76 23.24
N MET A 147 -31.92 8.68 22.64
CA MET A 147 -30.65 8.52 23.35
C MET A 147 -30.35 9.70 24.28
N HIS A 148 -30.77 10.91 23.89
CA HIS A 148 -30.65 12.10 24.73
C HIS A 148 -31.55 12.03 25.97
N ASP A 149 -32.74 11.45 25.82
CA ASP A 149 -33.72 11.27 26.90
C ASP A 149 -33.48 10.00 27.75
N ILE A 150 -32.90 8.95 27.16
CA ILE A 150 -32.62 7.67 27.83
C ILE A 150 -31.45 7.80 28.80
N LYS A 151 -30.42 8.60 28.50
CA LYS A 151 -29.29 8.83 29.42
C LYS A 151 -29.70 9.28 30.82
N PRO A 152 -30.52 10.33 30.99
CA PRO A 152 -31.00 10.73 32.31
C PRO A 152 -31.99 9.71 32.91
N ALA A 153 -32.80 9.02 32.10
CA ALA A 153 -33.73 8.00 32.57
C ALA A 153 -33.03 6.73 33.10
N LEU A 154 -31.92 6.33 32.49
CA LEU A 154 -31.04 5.24 32.95
C LEU A 154 -30.49 5.56 34.34
N LEU A 155 -30.03 6.79 34.58
CA LEU A 155 -29.54 7.22 35.89
C LEU A 155 -30.65 7.22 36.98
N ALA A 156 -31.92 7.32 36.59
CA ALA A 156 -33.07 7.26 37.50
C ALA A 156 -33.47 5.83 37.90
N PHE A 157 -33.05 4.79 37.17
CA PHE A 157 -33.34 3.39 37.49
C PHE A 157 -32.42 2.86 38.60
N THR A 158 -32.74 3.21 39.85
CA THR A 158 -32.01 2.77 41.05
C THR A 158 -32.07 1.26 41.29
N ARG A 159 -33.09 0.57 40.77
CA ARG A 159 -33.32 -0.87 40.96
C ARG A 159 -32.40 -1.79 40.16
N TYR A 160 -31.82 -1.30 39.05
CA TYR A 160 -30.93 -2.07 38.16
C TYR A 160 -29.58 -1.38 37.95
N LYS A 161 -29.14 -0.59 38.93
CA LYS A 161 -27.93 0.25 38.87
C LYS A 161 -26.69 -0.52 38.38
N ASP A 162 -26.54 -1.78 38.77
CA ASP A 162 -25.40 -2.64 38.42
C ASP A 162 -25.35 -3.02 36.94
N LEU A 163 -26.49 -3.01 36.22
CA LEU A 163 -26.57 -3.24 34.78
C LEU A 163 -26.57 -1.94 33.99
N VAL A 164 -27.16 -0.89 34.56
CA VAL A 164 -27.33 0.41 33.90
C VAL A 164 -26.02 1.19 33.83
N ARG A 165 -25.21 1.16 34.88
CA ARG A 165 -23.95 1.90 34.94
C ARG A 165 -22.93 1.42 33.88
N PRO A 166 -22.66 0.11 33.71
CA PRO A 166 -21.82 -0.36 32.61
C PRO A 166 -22.33 0.04 31.23
N LEU A 167 -23.65 0.02 31.02
CA LEU A 167 -24.25 0.40 29.74
C LEU A 167 -24.06 1.89 29.45
N TYR A 168 -24.26 2.73 30.46
CA TYR A 168 -24.03 4.18 30.39
C TYR A 168 -22.56 4.48 30.08
N ASP A 169 -21.64 3.84 30.78
CA ASP A 169 -20.20 4.02 30.59
C ASP A 169 -19.77 3.64 29.15
N ILE A 170 -20.32 2.54 28.59
CA ILE A 170 -20.09 2.15 27.19
C ILE A 170 -20.62 3.21 26.22
N ILE A 171 -21.81 3.76 26.46
CA ILE A 171 -22.40 4.79 25.61
C ILE A 171 -21.56 6.08 25.65
N GLU A 172 -21.12 6.49 26.82
CA GLU A 172 -20.32 7.69 27.02
C GLU A 172 -18.92 7.54 26.39
N GLU A 173 -18.28 6.38 26.54
CA GLU A 173 -17.02 6.07 25.87
C GLU A 173 -17.19 6.11 24.34
N MET A 174 -18.24 5.49 23.80
CA MET A 174 -18.51 5.51 22.36
C MET A 174 -18.73 6.92 21.80
N GLU A 175 -19.43 7.80 22.52
CA GLU A 175 -19.59 9.19 22.11
C GLU A 175 -18.29 10.00 22.19
N ARG A 176 -17.48 9.74 23.21
CA ARG A 176 -16.19 10.41 23.41
C ARG A 176 -15.16 9.97 22.37
N GLU A 177 -15.17 8.70 22.00
CA GLU A 177 -14.24 8.13 21.02
C GLU A 177 -14.70 8.32 19.56
N ALA A 178 -16.00 8.49 19.30
CA ALA A 178 -16.52 8.71 17.94
C ALA A 178 -15.78 9.81 17.14
N PRO A 179 -15.56 11.03 17.67
CA PRO A 179 -14.82 12.07 16.95
C PRO A 179 -13.33 11.70 16.75
N ASN A 180 -12.72 11.01 17.72
CA ASN A 180 -11.34 10.55 17.62
C ASN A 180 -11.20 9.47 16.54
N ASN A 181 -12.13 8.52 16.46
CA ASN A 181 -12.13 7.46 15.47
C ASN A 181 -12.32 8.02 14.05
N ALA A 182 -13.23 9.01 13.88
CA ALA A 182 -13.39 9.70 12.61
C ALA A 182 -12.12 10.45 12.19
N PHE A 183 -11.46 11.13 13.13
CA PHE A 183 -10.18 11.80 12.89
C PHE A 183 -9.09 10.83 12.43
N VAL A 184 -8.96 9.67 13.09
CA VAL A 184 -7.99 8.63 12.70
C VAL A 184 -8.25 8.16 11.27
N ILE A 185 -9.50 7.89 10.88
CA ILE A 185 -9.85 7.48 9.51
C ILE A 185 -9.44 8.56 8.50
N ILE A 186 -9.70 9.84 8.79
CA ILE A 186 -9.33 10.96 7.92
C ILE A 186 -7.80 11.05 7.78
N VAL A 187 -7.05 10.98 8.88
CA VAL A 187 -5.59 11.01 8.86
C VAL A 187 -5.02 9.85 8.05
N PHE A 188 -5.53 8.63 8.27
CA PHE A 188 -5.16 7.46 7.47
C PHE A 188 -5.45 7.66 5.98
N GLY A 189 -6.60 8.26 5.63
CA GLY A 189 -6.95 8.60 4.26
C GLY A 189 -5.98 9.62 3.62
N VAL A 190 -5.63 10.68 4.35
CA VAL A 190 -4.69 11.72 3.88
C VAL A 190 -3.29 11.15 3.69
N VAL A 191 -2.80 10.36 4.66
CA VAL A 191 -1.50 9.69 4.56
C VAL A 191 -1.48 8.71 3.39
N GLY A 192 -2.56 7.92 3.22
CA GLY A 192 -2.72 7.02 2.07
C GLY A 192 -2.65 7.76 0.74
N ALA A 193 -3.41 8.86 0.59
CA ALA A 193 -3.40 9.68 -0.62
C ALA A 193 -2.01 10.28 -0.90
N ALA A 194 -1.32 10.79 0.12
CA ALA A 194 0.03 11.31 -0.01
C ALA A 194 1.02 10.22 -0.48
N LEU A 195 0.91 9.01 0.08
CA LEU A 195 1.71 7.85 -0.34
C LEU A 195 1.41 7.43 -1.78
N GLN A 196 0.16 7.47 -2.23
CA GLN A 196 -0.22 7.19 -3.62
C GLN A 196 0.36 8.21 -4.61
N VAL A 197 0.30 9.50 -4.28
CA VAL A 197 0.94 10.55 -5.11
C VAL A 197 2.45 10.32 -5.18
N ALA A 198 3.09 10.05 -4.04
CA ALA A 198 4.52 9.77 -3.99
C ALA A 198 4.88 8.49 -4.80
N ALA A 199 4.10 7.41 -4.65
CA ALA A 199 4.27 6.16 -5.38
C ALA A 199 4.20 6.38 -6.90
N PHE A 200 3.19 7.13 -7.35
CA PHE A 200 2.99 7.45 -8.76
C PHE A 200 4.17 8.27 -9.31
N VAL A 201 4.57 9.34 -8.61
CA VAL A 201 5.69 10.19 -9.03
C VAL A 201 6.98 9.37 -9.13
N MET A 202 7.29 8.57 -8.11
CA MET A 202 8.52 7.76 -8.08
C MET A 202 8.52 6.67 -9.16
N ALA A 203 7.39 5.97 -9.36
CA ALA A 203 7.27 4.99 -10.44
C ALA A 203 7.48 5.62 -11.82
N ARG A 204 6.99 6.84 -12.04
CA ARG A 204 7.16 7.55 -13.32
C ARG A 204 8.59 8.05 -13.52
N ILE A 205 9.26 8.51 -12.46
CA ILE A 205 10.69 8.89 -12.51
C ILE A 205 11.54 7.67 -12.88
N LEU A 206 11.33 6.54 -12.20
CA LEU A 206 12.06 5.29 -12.45
C LEU A 206 11.78 4.76 -13.88
N ALA A 207 10.53 4.80 -14.35
CA ALA A 207 10.16 4.32 -15.68
C ALA A 207 10.78 5.17 -16.81
N ARG A 208 10.76 6.50 -16.67
CA ARG A 208 11.38 7.40 -17.65
C ARG A 208 12.88 7.14 -17.78
N ARG A 209 13.58 6.99 -16.64
CA ARG A 209 15.01 6.71 -16.60
C ARG A 209 15.36 5.33 -17.17
N ALA A 210 14.53 4.32 -16.94
CA ALA A 210 14.68 3.00 -17.55
C ALA A 210 14.53 3.07 -19.09
N GLY A 211 13.59 3.88 -19.59
CA GLY A 211 13.41 4.12 -21.02
C GLY A 211 14.59 4.87 -21.66
N GLU A 212 15.18 5.83 -20.96
CA GLU A 212 16.40 6.54 -21.40
C GLU A 212 17.61 5.62 -21.47
N ALA A 213 17.80 4.76 -20.45
CA ALA A 213 18.87 3.77 -20.44
C ALA A 213 18.74 2.74 -21.57
N ALA A 214 17.50 2.34 -21.91
CA ALA A 214 17.23 1.45 -23.05
C ALA A 214 17.48 2.10 -24.41
N ARG A 215 17.36 3.44 -24.50
CA ARG A 215 17.60 4.22 -25.73
C ARG A 215 19.04 4.71 -25.88
N ALA A 216 19.85 4.64 -24.83
CA ALA A 216 21.25 5.01 -24.91
C ALA A 216 21.95 4.12 -25.97
N PRO A 217 22.77 4.71 -26.88
CA PRO A 217 23.47 3.93 -27.89
C PRO A 217 24.27 2.83 -27.21
N ARG A 218 23.96 1.58 -27.54
CA ARG A 218 24.78 0.45 -27.11
C ARG A 218 26.17 0.70 -27.71
N PRO A 219 27.26 0.74 -26.92
CA PRO A 219 28.59 0.87 -27.50
C PRO A 219 28.74 -0.25 -28.55
N PRO A 220 29.38 0.05 -29.70
CA PRO A 220 29.54 -0.94 -30.76
C PRO A 220 30.12 -2.20 -30.14
N ALA A 221 29.52 -3.35 -30.45
CA ALA A 221 30.12 -4.64 -30.12
C ALA A 221 31.56 -4.57 -30.62
N ALA A 222 32.52 -4.86 -29.73
CA ALA A 222 33.91 -4.99 -30.14
C ALA A 222 33.93 -5.98 -31.33
N PRO A 223 34.68 -5.67 -32.40
CA PRO A 223 34.72 -6.54 -33.57
C PRO A 223 35.11 -7.95 -33.10
N ASP A 224 34.35 -8.93 -33.58
CA ASP A 224 34.62 -10.34 -33.39
C ASP A 224 36.08 -10.60 -33.77
N ALA A 225 36.94 -10.76 -32.76
CA ALA A 225 38.30 -11.20 -32.97
C ALA A 225 38.21 -12.65 -33.42
N ALA A 226 38.34 -12.85 -34.72
CA ALA A 226 38.44 -14.15 -35.35
C ALA A 226 39.52 -14.99 -34.64
N ASP A 227 39.07 -16.14 -34.18
CA ASP A 227 39.76 -17.43 -34.18
C ASP A 227 41.22 -17.40 -34.68
N ASP A 228 42.17 -17.36 -33.74
CA ASP A 228 43.50 -17.94 -33.93
C ASP A 228 43.75 -18.86 -32.74
N SER A 229 43.61 -20.17 -32.99
CA SER A 229 44.00 -21.24 -32.09
C SER A 229 45.51 -21.21 -31.86
N ASP A 230 45.92 -21.15 -30.60
CA ASP A 230 47.08 -21.89 -30.10
C ASP A 230 46.90 -22.18 -28.61
N ALA A 231 47.00 -23.46 -28.27
CA ALA A 231 46.84 -24.01 -26.94
C ALA A 231 47.99 -23.55 -26.01
N ALA A 232 47.64 -22.97 -24.87
CA ALA A 232 48.51 -22.89 -23.70
C ALA A 232 47.67 -23.01 -22.43
N ASP A 233 48.09 -23.93 -21.55
CA ASP A 233 47.42 -24.38 -20.34
C ASP A 233 47.01 -23.25 -19.37
N GLU A 234 45.71 -23.05 -19.16
CA GLU A 234 45.18 -22.37 -17.96
C GLU A 234 44.86 -23.42 -16.87
N PRO A 235 45.29 -23.23 -15.61
CA PRO A 235 45.04 -24.18 -14.54
C PRO A 235 43.56 -24.20 -14.15
N PRO A 236 42.99 -25.37 -13.79
CA PRO A 236 41.58 -25.50 -13.48
C PRO A 236 41.19 -24.69 -12.21
N PRO A 237 39.95 -24.17 -12.15
CA PRO A 237 39.49 -23.39 -11.01
C PRO A 237 39.44 -24.23 -9.73
N PRO A 238 39.77 -23.65 -8.57
CA PRO A 238 39.99 -24.39 -7.34
C PRO A 238 38.70 -25.04 -6.80
N HIS A 239 38.83 -26.33 -6.44
CA HIS A 239 37.75 -27.31 -6.22
C HIS A 239 36.88 -27.10 -4.96
N TRP A 240 37.16 -26.07 -4.14
CA TRP A 240 36.50 -25.87 -2.84
C TRP A 240 35.03 -25.47 -2.90
N ARG A 241 34.51 -25.02 -4.06
CA ARG A 241 33.09 -24.65 -4.20
C ARG A 241 32.12 -25.84 -4.32
N LYS A 242 32.61 -27.03 -4.71
CA LYS A 242 31.76 -28.24 -4.81
C LYS A 242 31.69 -29.01 -3.48
N ASP A 243 32.79 -29.06 -2.73
CA ASP A 243 32.84 -29.79 -1.45
C ASP A 243 32.04 -29.11 -0.33
N ALA A 244 31.90 -27.78 -0.36
CA ALA A 244 31.08 -27.03 0.59
C ALA A 244 29.58 -27.34 0.45
N ASN A 245 29.12 -27.62 -0.77
CA ASN A 245 27.71 -27.92 -1.03
C ASN A 245 27.37 -29.37 -0.65
N LEU A 246 28.28 -30.33 -0.84
CA LEU A 246 28.09 -31.74 -0.45
C LEU A 246 28.17 -31.96 1.06
N ARG A 247 28.98 -31.18 1.79
CA ARG A 247 29.05 -31.25 3.26
C ARG A 247 27.83 -30.68 3.99
N MET A 248 27.03 -29.80 3.35
CA MET A 248 25.82 -29.26 3.97
C MET A 248 24.66 -30.28 3.95
N TYR A 249 24.59 -31.12 2.91
CA TYR A 249 23.58 -32.20 2.83
C TYR A 249 23.88 -33.39 3.75
N THR A 250 25.15 -33.61 4.14
CA THR A 250 25.52 -34.69 5.09
C THR A 250 25.35 -34.30 6.57
N ILE A 251 25.18 -33.02 6.89
CA ILE A 251 24.90 -32.57 8.27
C ILE A 251 23.39 -32.65 8.59
N LEU A 252 22.52 -32.47 7.60
CA LEU A 252 21.06 -32.61 7.76
C LEU A 252 20.61 -34.07 7.95
N ASP A 253 21.40 -35.05 7.51
CA ASP A 253 21.14 -36.50 7.65
C ASP A 253 21.59 -37.07 9.01
N LYS A 254 22.15 -36.23 9.91
CA LYS A 254 22.53 -36.62 11.28
C LYS A 254 21.68 -35.98 12.37
N ILE A 255 20.69 -35.16 11.99
CA ILE A 255 19.81 -34.44 12.92
C ILE A 255 18.37 -34.99 12.90
N PHE A 256 18.02 -35.86 11.94
CA PHE A 256 16.77 -36.62 11.93
C PHE A 256 17.05 -38.12 11.96
#